data_AF-A0AAD1SVF5-F1
#
_entry.id   AF-A0AAD1SVF5-F1
#
_cell.length_a   1.000
_cell.length_b   1.000
_cell.length_c   1.000
_cell.angle_alpha   90.00
_cell.angle_beta   90.00
_cell.angle_gamma   90.00
#
_symmetry.space_group_name_H-M   'P 1'
#
loop_
_entity.id
_entity.type
_entity.pdbx_description
1 polymer ?
#
loop_
_entity_poly.entity_id
_entity_poly.type
_entity_poly.pdbx_seq_one_letter_code
_entity_poly.pdbx_strand_id
1 'polypeptide(L)'
;MTARRRSALLRAETQIYFQSVCCLGGSMDKFVVRKPKCLQPEVKIPSKTKGQATLYSLKRVVVLEDIKRWKCILEFPNQTRENLMNTLKELKKKIPSEEVIRSTKIGEAVGSLQTHDDKDVSHLAQEVYNQWETFIKENRSKPNIEVRCDAATEKLRQNARRLLAEAQNMEGHFKAH
;
A
#
# COMPACT_ATOMS: atom_id res chain seq x y z
N MET A 1 9.52 -71.40 -9.36
CA MET A 1 10.23 -70.09 -9.40
C MET A 1 9.31 -69.12 -10.12
N THR A 2 8.67 -68.12 -9.52
CA THR A 2 9.26 -66.94 -8.87
C THR A 2 8.23 -66.33 -7.88
N ALA A 3 8.07 -66.98 -6.73
CA ALA A 3 7.39 -66.45 -5.54
C ALA A 3 8.26 -65.41 -4.80
N ARG A 4 8.77 -64.39 -5.51
CA ARG A 4 9.74 -63.42 -4.96
C ARG A 4 9.51 -61.96 -5.34
N ARG A 5 8.27 -61.57 -5.68
CA ARG A 5 7.95 -60.14 -5.93
C ARG A 5 6.65 -59.61 -5.30
N ARG A 6 6.05 -60.35 -4.37
CA ARG A 6 4.89 -59.86 -3.58
C ARG A 6 5.17 -59.61 -2.10
N SER A 7 6.38 -59.94 -1.62
CA SER A 7 6.78 -59.84 -0.22
C SER A 7 7.47 -58.53 0.17
N ALA A 8 7.65 -57.59 -0.76
CA ALA A 8 8.27 -56.29 -0.50
C ALA A 8 7.26 -55.15 -0.25
N LEU A 9 6.01 -55.28 -0.70
CA LEU A 9 4.99 -54.23 -0.52
C LEU A 9 4.23 -54.34 0.82
N LEU A 10 4.09 -55.54 1.39
CA LEU A 10 3.44 -55.74 2.70
C LEU A 10 4.38 -55.55 3.92
N ARG A 11 5.64 -55.13 3.72
CA ARG A 11 6.53 -54.70 4.81
C ARG A 11 6.69 -53.18 4.92
N ALA A 12 6.13 -52.41 3.99
CA ALA A 12 6.16 -50.95 4.06
C ALA A 12 4.89 -50.37 4.73
N GLU A 13 3.79 -51.11 4.76
CA GLU A 13 2.51 -50.62 5.34
C GLU A 13 2.38 -50.88 6.85
N THR A 14 3.17 -51.78 7.43
CA THR A 14 3.13 -52.07 8.89
C THR A 14 4.11 -51.23 9.71
N GLN A 15 5.05 -50.51 9.07
CA GLN A 15 5.97 -49.60 9.76
C GLN A 15 5.35 -48.22 10.04
N ILE A 16 4.21 -47.88 9.42
CA ILE A 16 3.52 -46.59 9.62
C ILE A 16 2.63 -46.63 10.87
N TYR A 17 2.27 -47.80 11.39
CA TYR A 17 1.32 -47.90 12.51
C TYR A 17 1.96 -48.08 13.90
N PHE A 18 3.28 -48.31 14.00
CA PHE A 18 3.93 -48.62 15.28
C PHE A 18 4.69 -47.44 15.93
N GLN A 19 4.75 -46.27 15.29
CA GLN A 19 5.37 -45.07 15.86
C GLN A 19 4.35 -44.06 16.41
N SER A 20 3.12 -44.52 16.68
CA SER A 20 2.00 -43.70 17.16
C SER A 20 1.64 -43.91 18.64
N VAL A 21 2.38 -44.72 19.41
CA VAL A 21 1.91 -45.18 20.74
C VAL A 21 2.89 -44.94 21.91
N CYS A 22 4.11 -44.45 21.69
CA CYS A 22 5.05 -44.21 22.79
C CYS A 22 5.19 -42.72 23.09
N CYS A 23 4.36 -42.19 24.00
CA CYS A 23 4.67 -41.11 24.95
C CYS A 23 3.46 -40.85 25.86
N LEU A 24 3.06 -41.86 26.66
CA LEU A 24 2.30 -41.63 27.88
C LEU A 24 3.30 -41.62 29.04
N GLY A 25 3.51 -40.46 29.66
CA GLY A 25 4.31 -40.32 30.87
C GLY A 25 4.85 -38.91 31.06
N GLY A 26 4.18 -38.11 31.89
CA GLY A 26 4.70 -36.80 32.30
C GLY A 26 3.66 -35.94 33.01
N SER A 27 3.96 -35.62 34.27
CA SER A 27 3.22 -34.78 35.21
C SER A 27 2.77 -33.41 34.67
N MET A 28 1.75 -32.81 35.31
CA MET A 28 1.24 -31.46 35.04
C MET A 28 2.34 -30.40 35.16
N ASP A 29 2.77 -29.89 34.03
CA ASP A 29 3.41 -28.58 33.92
C ASP A 29 2.74 -27.81 32.78
N LYS A 30 2.13 -26.68 33.13
CA LYS A 30 1.33 -25.80 32.26
C LYS A 30 2.26 -25.01 31.33
N PHE A 31 2.87 -25.68 30.36
CA PHE A 31 3.65 -25.01 29.32
C PHE A 31 3.21 -25.46 27.94
N VAL A 32 3.02 -24.46 27.08
CA VAL A 32 2.62 -24.54 25.68
C VAL A 32 3.28 -25.74 24.97
N VAL A 33 2.49 -26.77 24.67
CA VAL A 33 2.92 -27.84 23.77
C VAL A 33 3.00 -27.26 22.36
N ARG A 34 4.20 -26.81 21.98
CA ARG A 34 4.49 -26.40 20.60
C ARG A 34 4.47 -27.67 19.74
N LYS A 35 3.36 -27.92 19.04
CA LYS A 35 3.31 -28.94 17.99
C LYS A 35 4.45 -28.64 17.00
N PRO A 36 5.37 -29.57 16.71
CA PRO A 36 6.37 -29.36 15.68
C PRO A 36 5.64 -29.10 14.37
N LYS A 37 5.97 -27.97 13.72
CA LYS A 37 5.37 -27.62 12.43
C LYS A 37 5.77 -28.69 11.43
N CYS A 38 4.79 -29.47 10.98
CA CYS A 38 4.97 -30.39 9.87
C CYS A 38 5.55 -29.61 8.69
N LEU A 39 6.71 -30.04 8.19
CA LEU A 39 7.35 -29.50 6.99
C LEU A 39 6.44 -29.79 5.80
N GLN A 40 5.51 -28.87 5.52
CA GLN A 40 4.87 -28.84 4.23
C GLN A 40 5.89 -28.30 3.21
N PRO A 41 5.95 -28.84 1.99
CA PRO A 41 6.81 -28.30 0.95
C PRO A 41 6.50 -26.81 0.78
N GLU A 42 7.51 -25.97 1.04
CA GLU A 42 7.40 -24.53 0.84
C GLU A 42 7.14 -24.26 -0.64
N VAL A 43 5.88 -24.02 -0.99
CA VAL A 43 5.57 -23.26 -2.18
C VAL A 43 6.17 -21.88 -1.94
N LYS A 44 7.27 -21.57 -2.66
CA LYS A 44 7.87 -20.24 -2.70
C LYS A 44 6.88 -19.29 -3.36
N ILE A 45 5.87 -18.85 -2.61
CA ILE A 45 5.08 -17.68 -2.95
C ILE A 45 6.06 -16.51 -2.81
N PRO A 46 6.35 -15.73 -3.86
CA PRO A 46 7.24 -14.59 -3.73
C PRO A 46 6.67 -13.68 -2.65
N SER A 47 7.35 -13.63 -1.50
CA SER A 47 6.98 -12.74 -0.42
C SER A 47 7.16 -11.33 -0.95
N LYS A 48 6.06 -10.68 -1.34
CA LYS A 48 6.08 -9.25 -1.64
C LYS A 48 6.46 -8.56 -0.34
N THR A 49 7.74 -8.25 -0.16
CA THR A 49 8.19 -7.27 0.81
C THR A 49 7.46 -5.99 0.45
N LYS A 50 6.41 -5.68 1.21
CA LYS A 50 5.70 -4.41 1.10
C LYS A 50 6.62 -3.35 1.72
N GLY A 51 7.69 -3.01 1.01
CA GLY A 51 8.52 -1.87 1.35
C GLY A 51 7.64 -0.61 1.32
N GLN A 52 7.78 0.23 2.34
CA GLN A 52 7.12 1.53 2.33
C GLN A 52 7.69 2.35 1.16
N ALA A 53 6.81 2.78 0.25
CA ALA A 53 7.19 3.69 -0.82
C ALA A 53 7.51 5.07 -0.24
N THR A 54 8.56 5.73 -0.76
CA THR A 54 8.86 7.11 -0.37
C THR A 54 7.80 8.06 -0.91
N LEU A 55 7.50 9.14 -0.18
CA LEU A 55 6.43 10.08 -0.53
C LEU A 55 6.54 10.59 -1.98
N TYR A 56 7.74 10.93 -2.43
CA TYR A 56 8.03 11.46 -3.77
C TYR A 56 7.83 10.46 -4.91
N SER A 57 7.91 9.16 -4.61
CA SER A 57 7.68 8.09 -5.59
C SER A 57 6.21 7.94 -5.96
N LEU A 58 5.30 8.47 -5.15
CA LEU A 58 3.87 8.40 -5.39
C LEU A 58 3.47 9.30 -6.57
N LYS A 59 2.63 8.76 -7.48
CA LYS A 59 2.14 9.49 -8.66
C LYS A 59 1.35 10.75 -8.32
N ARG A 60 0.67 10.76 -7.15
CA ARG A 60 -0.20 11.85 -6.70
C ARG A 60 0.51 12.94 -5.91
N VAL A 61 1.74 12.67 -5.45
CA VAL A 61 2.49 13.68 -4.72
C VAL A 61 3.31 14.46 -5.71
N VAL A 62 3.02 15.75 -5.75
CA VAL A 62 3.65 16.71 -6.64
C VAL A 62 4.35 17.74 -5.78
N VAL A 63 5.62 17.99 -6.10
CA VAL A 63 6.42 19.05 -5.49
C VAL A 63 6.10 20.34 -6.26
N LEU A 64 5.72 21.41 -5.57
CA LEU A 64 5.23 22.64 -6.21
C LEU A 64 6.31 23.33 -7.03
N GLU A 65 7.57 23.20 -6.59
CA GLU A 65 8.76 23.69 -7.27
C GLU A 65 8.92 23.03 -8.64
N ASP A 66 8.66 21.71 -8.74
CA ASP A 66 8.73 20.98 -10.01
C ASP A 66 7.68 21.49 -10.99
N ILE A 67 6.44 21.73 -10.53
CA ILE A 67 5.38 22.30 -11.38
C ILE A 67 5.75 23.69 -11.87
N LYS A 68 6.30 24.55 -11.00
CA LYS A 68 6.76 25.88 -11.40
C LYS A 68 7.90 25.78 -12.41
N ARG A 69 8.85 24.87 -12.22
CA ARG A 69 9.96 24.64 -13.14
C ARG A 69 9.46 24.19 -14.50
N TRP A 70 8.54 23.22 -14.56
CA TRP A 70 7.96 22.77 -15.82
C TRP A 70 7.12 23.85 -16.47
N LYS A 71 6.36 24.63 -15.70
CA LYS A 71 5.62 25.78 -16.21
C LYS A 71 6.54 26.72 -16.98
N CYS A 72 7.65 27.13 -16.36
CA CYS A 72 8.61 28.01 -17.02
C CYS A 72 9.11 27.38 -18.33
N ILE A 73 9.50 26.11 -18.32
CA ILE A 73 9.95 25.37 -19.50
C ILE A 73 8.89 25.34 -20.61
N LEU A 74 7.61 25.23 -20.28
CA LEU A 74 6.52 25.17 -21.26
C LEU A 74 6.12 26.55 -21.79
N GLU A 75 6.26 27.61 -21.00
CA GLU A 75 5.96 28.99 -21.42
C GLU A 75 7.06 29.63 -22.27
N PHE A 76 8.28 29.10 -22.21
CA PHE A 76 9.40 29.66 -22.97
C PHE A 76 9.28 29.31 -24.48
N PRO A 77 9.24 30.32 -25.38
CA PRO A 77 8.95 30.10 -26.80
C PRO A 77 10.11 29.53 -27.63
N ASN A 78 11.34 29.51 -27.08
CA ASN A 78 12.55 29.05 -27.78
C ASN A 78 13.02 27.66 -27.32
N GLN A 79 12.09 26.82 -26.86
CA GLN A 79 12.38 25.47 -26.37
C GLN A 79 12.69 24.50 -27.52
N THR A 80 13.59 23.53 -27.29
CA THR A 80 13.74 22.41 -28.21
C THR A 80 12.56 21.45 -28.11
N ARG A 81 12.13 20.88 -29.24
CA ARG A 81 11.04 19.89 -29.32
C ARG A 81 11.20 18.75 -28.32
N GLU A 82 12.42 18.23 -28.18
CA GLU A 82 12.73 17.13 -27.26
C GLU A 82 12.48 17.50 -25.79
N ASN A 83 12.80 18.73 -25.40
CA ASN A 83 12.62 19.20 -24.04
C ASN A 83 11.13 19.35 -23.71
N LEU A 84 10.32 19.83 -24.67
CA LEU A 84 8.86 19.87 -24.54
C LEU A 84 8.27 18.47 -24.37
N MET A 85 8.65 17.53 -25.25
CA MET A 85 8.20 16.14 -25.15
C MET A 85 8.60 15.49 -23.83
N ASN A 86 9.85 15.66 -23.40
CA ASN A 86 10.33 15.09 -22.14
C ASN A 86 9.58 15.68 -20.94
N THR A 87 9.36 16.99 -20.94
CA THR A 87 8.63 17.69 -19.89
C THR A 87 7.18 17.22 -19.82
N LEU A 88 6.47 17.14 -20.95
CA LEU A 88 5.11 16.61 -21.03
C LEU A 88 5.03 15.14 -20.58
N LYS A 89 6.04 14.31 -20.89
CA LYS A 89 6.12 12.92 -20.40
C LYS A 89 6.28 12.85 -18.88
N GLU A 90 7.08 13.74 -18.27
CA GLU A 90 7.22 13.81 -16.82
C GLU A 90 5.94 14.33 -16.16
N LEU A 91 5.30 15.35 -16.73
CA LEU A 91 3.98 15.82 -16.29
C LEU A 91 2.92 14.71 -16.39
N LYS A 92 2.94 13.88 -17.42
CA LYS A 92 2.01 12.74 -17.52
C LYS A 92 2.14 11.75 -16.36
N LYS A 93 3.34 11.58 -15.80
CA LYS A 93 3.58 10.70 -14.64
C LYS A 93 3.05 11.28 -13.34
N LYS A 94 2.92 12.61 -13.26
CA LYS A 94 2.59 13.37 -12.06
C LYS A 94 1.24 14.04 -12.24
N ILE A 95 0.22 13.61 -11.51
CA ILE A 95 -1.13 14.18 -11.65
C ILE A 95 -1.34 15.20 -10.52
N PRO A 96 -1.21 16.52 -10.78
CA PRO A 96 -1.43 17.54 -9.77
C PRO A 96 -2.91 17.64 -9.36
N SER A 97 -3.15 18.10 -8.15
CA SER A 97 -4.49 18.40 -7.64
C SER A 97 -5.06 19.67 -8.30
N GLU A 98 -6.38 19.81 -8.27
CA GLU A 98 -7.09 20.96 -8.86
C GLU A 98 -6.56 22.32 -8.35
N GLU A 99 -6.30 22.42 -7.05
CA GLU A 99 -5.75 23.63 -6.43
C GLU A 99 -4.36 24.00 -6.97
N VAL A 100 -3.51 23.00 -7.21
CA VAL A 100 -2.16 23.21 -7.76
C VAL A 100 -2.25 23.70 -9.20
N ILE A 101 -3.16 23.11 -10.00
CA ILE A 101 -3.37 23.55 -11.39
C ILE A 101 -3.89 25.00 -11.40
N ARG A 102 -4.83 25.33 -10.52
CA ARG A 102 -5.43 26.68 -10.42
C ARG A 102 -4.43 27.73 -9.94
N SER A 103 -3.63 27.42 -8.93
CA SER A 103 -2.65 28.35 -8.35
C SER A 103 -1.47 28.61 -9.29
N THR A 104 -0.95 27.57 -9.94
CA THR A 104 0.21 27.69 -10.83
C THR A 104 -0.15 28.14 -12.23
N LYS A 105 -1.40 27.94 -12.66
CA LYS A 105 -1.89 28.14 -14.04
C LYS A 105 -1.16 27.28 -15.08
N ILE A 106 -0.59 26.15 -14.67
CA ILE A 106 0.05 25.19 -15.59
C ILE A 106 -0.92 24.66 -16.65
N GLY A 107 -2.22 24.63 -16.35
CA GLY A 107 -3.26 24.23 -17.30
C GLY A 107 -3.32 25.14 -18.54
N GLU A 108 -3.13 26.45 -18.38
CA GLU A 108 -3.09 27.40 -19.50
C GLU A 108 -1.86 27.16 -20.38
N ALA A 109 -0.69 26.96 -19.77
CA ALA A 109 0.54 26.64 -20.49
C ALA A 109 0.38 25.35 -21.31
N VAL A 110 -0.09 24.26 -20.71
CA VAL A 110 -0.33 22.99 -21.43
C VAL A 110 -1.41 23.15 -22.51
N GLY A 111 -2.44 23.97 -22.27
CA GLY A 111 -3.46 24.30 -23.26
C GLY A 111 -2.87 25.00 -24.49
N SER A 112 -1.98 25.96 -24.29
CA SER A 112 -1.28 26.63 -25.40
C SER A 112 -0.44 25.66 -26.23
N LEU A 113 0.07 24.58 -25.61
CA LEU A 113 0.84 23.56 -26.32
C LEU A 113 0.00 22.66 -27.22
N GLN A 114 -1.32 22.61 -27.05
CA GLN A 114 -2.21 21.82 -27.90
C GLN A 114 -2.29 22.39 -29.33
N THR A 115 -2.02 23.68 -29.51
CA THR A 115 -2.03 24.35 -30.81
C THR A 115 -0.66 24.45 -31.47
N HIS A 116 0.37 23.75 -30.96
CA HIS A 116 1.69 23.74 -31.60
C HIS A 116 1.69 23.03 -32.96
N ASP A 117 2.63 23.45 -33.81
CA ASP A 117 2.84 22.91 -35.15
C ASP A 117 3.22 21.41 -35.15
N ASP A 118 3.94 20.97 -34.12
CA ASP A 118 4.32 19.57 -33.94
C ASP A 118 3.14 18.73 -33.43
N LYS A 119 2.60 17.87 -34.29
CA LYS A 119 1.46 16.98 -33.97
C LYS A 119 1.72 16.06 -32.78
N ASP A 120 2.95 15.56 -32.62
CA ASP A 120 3.30 14.67 -31.50
C ASP A 120 3.24 15.40 -30.16
N VAL A 121 3.69 16.66 -30.13
CA VAL A 121 3.67 17.51 -28.93
C VAL A 121 2.22 17.88 -28.60
N SER A 122 1.45 18.28 -29.62
CA SER A 122 0.03 18.61 -29.50
C SER A 122 -0.79 17.44 -28.96
N HIS A 123 -0.62 16.24 -29.53
CA HIS A 123 -1.33 15.03 -29.08
C HIS A 123 -0.98 14.68 -27.63
N LEU A 124 0.31 14.74 -27.27
CA LEU A 124 0.74 14.46 -25.90
C LEU A 124 0.20 15.50 -24.91
N ALA A 125 0.14 16.77 -25.29
CA ALA A 125 -0.45 17.83 -24.47
C ALA A 125 -1.96 17.63 -24.27
N GLN A 126 -2.69 17.23 -25.31
CA GLN A 126 -4.12 16.88 -25.21
C GLN A 126 -4.35 15.69 -24.27
N GLU A 127 -3.54 14.63 -24.37
CA GLU A 127 -3.64 13.49 -23.45
C GLU A 127 -3.46 13.91 -21.99
N VAL A 128 -2.44 14.74 -21.71
CA VAL A 128 -2.17 15.23 -20.35
C VAL A 128 -3.33 16.08 -19.84
N TYR A 129 -3.85 16.98 -20.67
CA TYR A 129 -4.98 17.85 -20.32
C TYR A 129 -6.24 17.03 -20.00
N ASN A 130 -6.60 16.10 -20.88
CA ASN A 130 -7.76 15.23 -20.70
C ASN A 130 -7.61 14.34 -19.46
N GLN A 131 -6.40 13.84 -19.19
CA GLN A 131 -6.10 13.06 -17.99
C GLN A 131 -6.31 13.89 -16.71
N TRP A 132 -5.95 15.17 -16.72
CA TRP A 132 -6.19 16.05 -15.58
C TRP A 132 -7.67 16.37 -15.41
N GLU A 133 -8.39 16.67 -16.49
CA GLU A 133 -9.82 16.97 -16.44
C GLU A 133 -10.63 15.77 -15.92
N THR A 134 -10.40 14.58 -16.48
CA THR A 134 -11.05 13.34 -16.02
C THR A 134 -10.72 13.04 -14.56
N PHE A 135 -9.45 13.18 -14.15
CA PHE A 135 -9.04 12.98 -12.77
C PHE A 135 -9.74 13.95 -11.80
N ILE A 136 -9.81 15.25 -12.13
CA ILE A 136 -10.51 16.24 -11.31
C ILE A 136 -11.99 15.87 -11.19
N LYS A 137 -12.64 15.54 -12.31
CA LYS A 137 -14.06 15.18 -12.34
C LYS A 137 -14.36 13.95 -11.48
N GLU A 138 -13.55 12.90 -11.58
CA GLU A 138 -13.70 11.67 -10.80
C GLU A 138 -13.35 11.83 -9.32
N ASN A 139 -12.44 12.75 -9.00
CA ASN A 139 -11.93 12.90 -7.63
C ASN A 139 -12.70 13.95 -6.82
N ARG A 140 -13.41 14.88 -7.46
CA ARG A 140 -14.29 15.85 -6.79
C ARG A 140 -15.40 15.19 -5.97
N SER A 141 -15.87 14.00 -6.36
CA SER A 141 -16.94 13.28 -5.67
C SER A 141 -16.48 12.38 -4.53
N LYS A 142 -15.17 12.25 -4.29
CA LYS A 142 -14.65 11.35 -3.25
C LYS A 142 -14.71 12.02 -1.87
N PRO A 143 -15.35 11.37 -0.88
CA PRO A 143 -15.36 11.90 0.49
C PRO A 143 -13.94 11.90 1.06
N ASN A 144 -13.64 12.90 1.87
CA ASN A 144 -12.39 12.96 2.62
C ASN A 144 -12.32 11.76 3.57
N ILE A 145 -11.28 10.94 3.45
CA ILE A 145 -11.09 9.77 4.31
C ILE A 145 -10.43 10.26 5.59
N GLU A 146 -11.25 10.51 6.62
CA GLU A 146 -10.72 10.64 7.97
C GLU A 146 -10.16 9.29 8.42
N VAL A 147 -8.84 9.21 8.58
CA VAL A 147 -8.18 8.02 9.12
C VAL A 147 -8.47 7.95 10.61
N ARG A 148 -9.58 7.31 10.96
CA ARG A 148 -9.87 6.88 12.34
C ARG A 148 -9.09 5.60 12.64
N CYS A 149 -8.83 5.36 13.93
CA CYS A 149 -8.31 4.07 14.37
C CYS A 149 -9.32 2.96 14.02
N ASP A 150 -8.83 1.73 13.87
CA ASP A 150 -9.72 0.58 13.73
C ASP A 150 -10.66 0.49 14.95
N ALA A 151 -11.86 -0.04 14.72
CA ALA A 151 -12.90 -0.05 15.74
C ALA A 151 -12.49 -0.80 17.02
N ALA A 152 -11.61 -1.80 16.91
CA ALA A 152 -11.13 -2.54 18.08
C ALA A 152 -10.18 -1.68 18.92
N THR A 153 -9.19 -1.02 18.31
CA THR A 153 -8.28 -0.13 19.02
C THR A 153 -8.99 1.09 19.60
N GLU A 154 -9.99 1.65 18.90
CA GLU A 154 -10.79 2.75 19.42
C GLU A 154 -11.57 2.34 20.69
N LYS A 155 -12.26 1.20 20.65
CA LYS A 155 -12.97 0.65 21.82
C LYS A 155 -12.03 0.38 23.00
N LEU A 156 -10.85 -0.18 22.73
CA LEU A 156 -9.86 -0.44 23.77
C LEU A 156 -9.41 0.87 24.45
N ARG A 157 -9.12 1.92 23.67
CA ARG A 157 -8.74 3.23 24.21
C ARG A 157 -9.87 3.87 24.99
N GLN A 158 -11.11 3.78 24.52
CA GLN A 158 -12.28 4.30 25.25
C GLN A 158 -12.47 3.57 26.59
N ASN A 159 -12.36 2.24 26.61
CA ASN A 159 -12.42 1.46 27.85
C ASN A 159 -11.30 1.82 28.83
N ALA A 160 -10.06 1.96 28.34
CA ALA A 160 -8.93 2.37 29.18
C ALA A 160 -9.16 3.78 29.78
N ARG A 161 -9.64 4.75 28.99
CA ARG A 161 -10.00 6.08 29.47
C ARG A 161 -11.07 6.05 30.55
N ARG A 162 -12.10 5.21 30.37
CA ARG A 162 -13.16 5.01 31.38
C ARG A 162 -12.60 4.46 32.68
N LEU A 163 -11.80 3.40 32.63
CA LEU A 163 -11.20 2.78 33.83
C LEU A 163 -10.29 3.75 34.58
N LEU A 164 -9.49 4.54 33.85
CA LEU A 164 -8.63 5.56 34.47
C LEU A 164 -9.44 6.68 35.13
N ALA A 165 -10.54 7.13 34.50
CA ALA A 165 -11.43 8.13 35.08
C ALA A 165 -12.16 7.61 36.33
N GLU A 166 -12.61 6.34 36.30
CA GLU A 166 -13.21 5.67 37.46
C GLU A 166 -12.19 5.60 38.62
N ALA A 167 -10.95 5.19 38.36
CA ALA A 167 -9.90 5.13 39.38
C ALA A 167 -9.60 6.52 40.00
N GLN A 168 -9.54 7.58 39.18
CA GLN A 168 -9.33 8.95 39.68
C GLN A 168 -10.48 9.45 40.56
N ASN A 169 -11.73 9.11 40.21
CA ASN A 169 -12.89 9.49 41.03
C ASN A 169 -12.95 8.72 42.36
N MET A 170 -12.38 7.51 42.43
CA MET A 170 -12.28 6.72 43.66
C MET A 170 -11.26 7.29 44.65
N GLU A 171 -10.18 7.95 44.19
CA GLU A 171 -9.20 8.61 45.07
C GLU A 171 -9.78 9.84 45.80
N GLY A 172 -10.82 10.48 45.24
CA GLY A 172 -11.53 11.58 45.91
C GLY A 172 -12.38 11.12 47.10
N HIS A 173 -12.87 9.87 47.08
CA HIS A 173 -13.69 9.30 48.16
C HIS A 173 -12.85 8.84 49.37
N PHE A 174 -11.57 8.50 49.16
CA PHE A 174 -10.66 8.06 50.24
C PHE A 174 -10.06 9.21 51.07
N LYS A 175 -10.26 10.48 50.69
CA LYS A 175 -9.74 11.66 51.39
C LYS A 175 -10.74 12.33 52.34
N ALA A 176 -11.91 11.73 52.57
CA ALA A 176 -13.00 12.30 53.37
C ALA A 176 -13.19 11.61 54.74
N HIS A 177 -12.11 11.11 55.36
CA HIS A 177 -12.15 10.52 56.71
C HIS A 177 -11.11 11.15 57.65
#